data_AF-L9Y4C4-F1
#
_entry.id   AF-L9Y4C4-F1
#
_cell.length_a   1.000
_cell.length_b   1.000
_cell.length_c   1.000
_cell.angle_alpha   90.00
_cell.angle_beta   90.00
_cell.angle_gamma   90.00
#
_symmetry.space_group_name_H-M   'P 1'
#
loop_
_entity.id
_entity.type
_entity.pdbx_description
1 polymer ?
#
loop_
_entity_poly.entity_id
_entity_poly.type
_entity_poly.pdbx_seq_one_letter_code
_entity_poly.pdbx_strand_id
1 'polypeptide(L)'
;MKPDPRPPADRLGGFVAEANSLEGVEATDFETSAAVSVVGDEDKSRVDLRPVFRAAVRYGLVAFEGHAAAKSAELHFKPAETAFEDGDSE
;
A
#
# COMPACT_ATOMS: atom_id res chain seq x y z
N MET A 1 2.89 13.24 -13.84
CA MET A 1 1.92 13.08 -12.73
C MET A 1 2.22 14.19 -11.74
N LYS A 2 1.26 15.03 -11.34
CA LYS A 2 1.53 16.03 -10.29
C LYS A 2 1.60 15.30 -8.94
N PRO A 3 2.57 15.62 -8.07
CA PRO A 3 2.63 15.03 -6.74
C PRO A 3 1.37 15.40 -5.96
N ASP A 4 0.91 14.47 -5.12
CA ASP A 4 -0.24 14.70 -4.26
C ASP A 4 0.07 15.86 -3.29
N PRO A 5 -0.77 16.90 -3.19
CA PRO A 5 -0.45 18.07 -2.38
C PRO A 5 -0.51 17.82 -0.86
N ARG A 6 -1.06 16.68 -0.42
CA ARG A 6 -1.16 16.34 1.01
C ARG A 6 0.23 16.06 1.60
N PRO A 7 0.47 16.34 2.89
CA PRO A 7 1.65 15.88 3.61
C PRO A 7 1.79 14.34 3.58
N PRO A 8 3.03 13.80 3.64
CA PRO A 8 3.27 12.36 3.68
C PRO A 8 2.45 11.59 4.73
N ALA A 9 2.36 12.11 5.95
CA ALA A 9 1.58 11.51 7.03
C ALA A 9 0.07 11.44 6.71
N ASP A 10 -0.49 12.51 6.13
CA ASP A 10 -1.90 12.55 5.74
C ASP A 10 -2.19 11.60 4.58
N ARG A 11 -1.22 11.40 3.67
CA ARG A 11 -1.32 10.41 2.59
C ARG A 11 -1.35 8.99 3.15
N LEU A 12 -0.45 8.67 4.09
CA LEU A 12 -0.37 7.37 4.76
C LEU A 12 -1.64 7.08 5.56
N GLY A 13 -2.04 7.99 6.46
CA GLY A 13 -3.24 7.83 7.27
C GLY A 13 -4.51 7.70 6.42
N GLY A 14 -4.63 8.49 5.35
CA GLY A 14 -5.74 8.38 4.41
C GLY A 14 -5.77 7.05 3.65
N PHE A 15 -4.60 6.58 3.19
CA PHE A 15 -4.48 5.27 2.56
C PHE A 15 -4.84 4.13 3.49
N VAL A 16 -4.35 4.14 4.74
CA VAL A 16 -4.63 3.11 5.74
C VAL A 16 -6.12 3.06 6.07
N ALA A 17 -6.75 4.22 6.26
CA ALA A 17 -8.20 4.29 6.51
C ALA A 17 -9.00 3.72 5.33
N GLU A 18 -8.61 4.04 4.10
CA GLU A 18 -9.29 3.53 2.90
C GLU A 18 -9.04 2.04 2.68
N ALA A 19 -7.81 1.57 2.88
CA ALA A 19 -7.45 0.16 2.74
C ALA A 19 -8.23 -0.72 3.74
N ASN A 20 -8.36 -0.29 5.01
CA ASN A 20 -9.17 -0.97 6.02
C ASN A 20 -10.68 -0.97 5.74
N SER A 21 -11.15 -0.18 4.76
CA SER A 21 -12.55 -0.22 4.30
C SER A 21 -12.80 -1.28 3.22
N LEU A 22 -11.74 -1.89 2.69
CA LEU A 22 -11.82 -2.92 1.65
C LEU A 22 -12.03 -4.29 2.29
N GLU A 23 -12.86 -5.12 1.66
CA GLU A 23 -13.10 -6.48 2.11
C GLU A 23 -11.82 -7.33 2.05
N GLY A 24 -11.52 -8.03 3.14
CA GLY A 24 -10.35 -8.91 3.22
C GLY A 24 -9.01 -8.17 3.27
N VAL A 25 -9.00 -6.87 3.59
CA VAL A 25 -7.79 -6.06 3.68
C VAL A 25 -7.63 -5.51 5.10
N GLU A 26 -6.45 -5.68 5.67
CA GLU A 26 -6.01 -5.04 6.89
C GLU A 26 -4.80 -4.15 6.59
N ALA A 27 -4.80 -2.93 7.08
CA ALA A 27 -3.71 -1.99 6.90
C ALA A 27 -3.25 -1.39 8.23
N THR A 28 -1.94 -1.36 8.44
CA THR A 28 -1.29 -0.79 9.61
C THR A 28 -0.45 0.41 9.20
N ASP A 29 -0.66 1.52 9.88
CA ASP A 29 0.15 2.73 9.73
C ASP A 29 1.43 2.65 10.56
N PHE A 30 2.55 3.05 9.98
CA PHE A 30 3.83 3.28 10.63
C PHE A 30 4.29 4.70 10.32
N GLU A 31 5.23 5.22 11.10
CA GLU A 31 5.68 6.63 10.99
C GLU A 31 6.03 7.09 9.56
N THR A 32 6.59 6.20 8.74
CA THR A 32 7.05 6.50 7.37
C THR A 32 6.51 5.55 6.30
N SER A 33 5.68 4.57 6.66
CA SER A 33 5.20 3.55 5.74
C SER A 33 3.87 2.95 6.20
N ALA A 34 3.22 2.18 5.34
CA ALA A 34 2.04 1.40 5.70
C ALA A 34 2.24 -0.05 5.27
N ALA A 35 1.93 -1.01 6.14
CA ALA A 35 1.81 -2.41 5.75
C ALA A 35 0.35 -2.73 5.44
N VAL A 36 0.13 -3.52 4.40
CA VAL A 36 -1.19 -3.97 3.99
C VAL A 36 -1.18 -5.48 3.82
N SER A 37 -2.03 -6.15 4.57
CA SER A 37 -2.29 -7.58 4.48
C SER A 37 -3.62 -7.79 3.78
N VAL A 38 -3.62 -8.60 2.72
CA VAL A 38 -4.81 -8.97 1.97
C VAL A 38 -5.01 -10.47 2.09
N VAL A 39 -6.16 -10.89 2.61
CA VAL A 39 -6.57 -12.29 2.67
C VAL A 39 -7.50 -12.57 1.51
N GLY A 40 -7.15 -13.56 0.71
CA GLY A 40 -7.96 -14.05 -0.39
C GLY A 40 -9.19 -14.77 0.12
N ASP A 41 -10.27 -14.62 -0.62
CA ASP A 41 -11.53 -15.36 -0.48
C ASP A 41 -11.27 -16.87 -0.45
N GLU A 42 -11.88 -17.60 0.49
CA GLU A 42 -11.65 -19.03 0.67
C GLU A 42 -11.97 -19.84 -0.59
N ASP A 43 -12.93 -19.36 -1.39
CA ASP A 43 -13.39 -19.96 -2.64
C ASP A 43 -12.51 -19.58 -3.85
N LYS A 44 -11.56 -18.65 -3.69
CA LYS A 44 -10.68 -18.17 -4.76
C LYS A 44 -9.22 -18.48 -4.46
N SER A 45 -8.53 -19.15 -5.38
CA SER A 45 -7.08 -19.42 -5.26
C SER A 45 -6.19 -18.21 -5.58
N ARG A 46 -6.74 -16.99 -5.54
CA ARG A 46 -6.05 -15.76 -5.94
C ARG A 46 -6.50 -14.59 -5.08
N VAL A 47 -5.53 -13.77 -4.68
CA VAL A 47 -5.75 -12.50 -3.99
C VAL A 47 -5.88 -11.38 -5.03
N ASP A 48 -6.89 -10.52 -4.91
CA ASP A 48 -7.04 -9.34 -5.78
C ASP A 48 -6.43 -8.10 -5.14
N LEU A 49 -5.24 -7.72 -5.60
CA LEU A 49 -4.51 -6.55 -5.12
C LEU A 49 -4.92 -5.24 -5.81
N ARG A 50 -5.74 -5.30 -6.87
CA ARG A 50 -6.12 -4.11 -7.65
C ARG A 50 -6.77 -3.01 -6.80
N PRO A 51 -7.65 -3.31 -5.82
CA PRO A 51 -8.23 -2.28 -4.95
C PRO A 51 -7.16 -1.53 -4.14
N VAL A 52 -6.19 -2.27 -3.58
CA VAL A 52 -5.10 -1.70 -2.78
C VAL A 52 -4.21 -0.80 -3.64
N PHE A 53 -3.79 -1.26 -4.82
CA PHE A 53 -2.97 -0.44 -5.71
C PHE A 53 -3.71 0.82 -6.23
N ARG A 54 -5.02 0.73 -6.45
CA ARG A 54 -5.83 1.91 -6.80
C ARG A 54 -5.88 2.93 -5.67
N ALA A 55 -6.00 2.47 -4.42
CA ALA A 55 -5.91 3.33 -3.25
C ALA A 55 -4.51 3.96 -3.16
N ALA A 56 -3.44 3.17 -3.25
CA ALA A 56 -2.06 3.67 -3.20
C ALA A 56 -1.81 4.78 -4.24
N VAL A 57 -2.26 4.61 -5.49
CA VAL A 57 -2.15 5.64 -6.54
C VAL A 57 -2.91 6.91 -6.17
N ARG A 58 -4.10 6.82 -5.55
CA ARG A 58 -4.87 7.99 -5.10
C ARG A 58 -4.15 8.79 -4.02
N TYR A 59 -3.35 8.16 -3.17
CA TYR A 59 -2.59 8.81 -2.11
C TYR A 59 -1.12 9.06 -2.46
N GLY A 60 -0.71 8.82 -3.71
CA GLY A 60 0.67 9.03 -4.13
C GLY A 60 1.67 8.13 -3.39
N LEU A 61 1.26 6.90 -3.07
CA LEU A 61 2.10 5.89 -2.45
C LEU A 61 2.59 4.88 -3.49
N VAL A 62 3.75 4.28 -3.21
CA VAL A 62 4.32 3.20 -4.01
C VAL A 62 4.64 2.00 -3.13
N ALA A 63 4.43 0.81 -3.67
CA ALA A 63 4.87 -0.41 -3.02
C ALA A 63 6.40 -0.53 -3.16
N PHE A 64 7.09 -0.88 -2.08
CA PHE A 64 8.56 -1.07 -2.09
C PHE A 64 9.00 -2.44 -1.60
N GLU A 65 8.14 -3.15 -0.88
CA GLU A 65 8.38 -4.50 -0.39
C GLU A 65 7.07 -5.28 -0.37
N GLY A 66 7.14 -6.60 -0.49
CA GLY A 66 5.98 -7.45 -0.31
C GLY A 66 6.24 -8.93 -0.52
N HIS A 67 5.35 -9.73 0.05
CA HIS A 67 5.32 -11.18 -0.09
C HIS A 67 3.92 -11.64 -0.46
N ALA A 68 3.81 -12.64 -1.36
CA ALA A 68 2.54 -13.23 -1.73
C ALA A 68 2.60 -14.75 -1.57
N ALA A 69 1.62 -15.29 -0.85
CA ALA A 69 1.35 -16.71 -0.69
C ALA A 69 -0.01 -17.07 -1.33
N ALA A 70 -0.33 -18.36 -1.39
CA ALA A 70 -1.46 -18.88 -2.17
C ALA A 70 -2.83 -18.23 -1.86
N LYS A 71 -3.03 -17.72 -0.64
CA LYS A 71 -4.28 -17.08 -0.19
C LYS A 71 -4.05 -15.77 0.57
N SER A 72 -2.85 -15.24 0.56
CA SER A 72 -2.57 -13.98 1.26
C SER A 72 -1.45 -13.21 0.56
N ALA A 73 -1.46 -11.91 0.75
CA ALA A 73 -0.37 -11.06 0.32
C ALA A 73 -0.15 -9.96 1.36
N GLU A 74 1.11 -9.68 1.64
CA GLU A 74 1.55 -8.58 2.48
C GLU A 74 2.36 -7.63 1.62
N LEU A 75 2.03 -6.34 1.64
CA LEU A 75 2.66 -5.30 0.85
C LEU A 75 2.98 -4.10 1.73
N HIS A 76 4.17 -3.52 1.57
CA HIS A 76 4.56 -2.29 2.24
C HIS A 76 4.58 -1.13 1.25
N PHE A 77 3.99 -0.01 1.68
CA PHE A 77 3.84 1.21 0.90
C PHE A 77 4.54 2.38 1.57
N LYS A 78 5.16 3.26 0.77
CA LYS A 78 5.70 4.55 1.22
C LYS A 78 5.31 5.67 0.26
N PRO A 79 5.33 6.94 0.69
CA PRO A 79 5.14 8.08 -0.21
C PRO A 79 6.13 8.03 -1.38
N ALA A 80 5.67 8.35 -2.59
CA ALA A 80 6.48 8.26 -3.79
C ALA A 80 7.79 9.06 -3.72
N GLU A 81 7.80 10.18 -2.99
CA GLU A 81 8.97 11.05 -2.83
C GLU A 81 10.11 10.34 -2.08
N THR A 82 9.78 9.63 -1.00
CA THR A 82 10.71 8.81 -0.19
C THR A 82 11.11 7.50 -0.89
N ALA A 83 10.46 7.15 -2.00
CA ALA A 83 10.75 5.91 -2.71
C ALA A 83 11.97 5.96 -3.60
N PHE A 84 12.31 7.15 -4.09
CA PHE A 84 13.41 7.35 -5.01
C PHE A 84 14.68 7.91 -4.35
N GLU A 85 14.67 8.14 -3.03
CA GLU A 85 15.84 8.66 -2.30
C GLU A 85 16.93 7.60 -2.01
N ASP A 86 16.71 6.31 -2.30
CA ASP A 86 17.65 5.21 -1.98
C ASP A 86 18.03 4.32 -3.20
N GLY A 87 17.71 4.75 -4.42
CA GLY A 87 17.94 3.97 -5.64
C GLY A 87 19.06 4.46 -6.55
N ASP A 88 19.69 5.60 -6.22
CA ASP A 88 20.75 6.24 -7.01
C ASP A 88 21.89 6.63 -6.06
N SER A 89 22.67 5.63 -5.65
CA SER A 89 23.97 5.82 -5.02
C SER A 89 24.89 4.68 -5.45
N GLU A 90 25.59 4.97 -6.54
CA GLU A 90 26.88 4.42 -7.03
C GLU A 90 27.04 2.91 -7.27
#